data_AF-W5JR51-F1
#
_entry.id   AF-W5JR51-F1
#
_cell.length_a   1.000
_cell.length_b   1.000
_cell.length_c   1.000
_cell.angle_alpha   90.00
_cell.angle_beta   90.00
_cell.angle_gamma   90.00
#
_symmetry.space_group_name_H-M   'P 1'
#
loop_
_entity.id
_entity.type
_entity.pdbx_description
1 polymer ?
#
loop_
_entity_poly.entity_id
_entity_poly.type
_entity_poly.pdbx_seq_one_letter_code
_entity_poly.pdbx_strand_id
1 'polypeptide(L)'
;MFTAVLIVGVAIAGMVTSQPPAPDASCFQPDRTVTVDDCCRMPRSVSQTVMDKCSAQRPTQMPAPGVPRTEGCCMMQCILTEIGGFANNVLNADAIKSSLAGTLGADPALAPLVGTTVDSCARQIQNDPAYAVAPISASPDRAGCSFVPQGFMNCLHSTLFKSCPSSLWTESSDCQGLKQKLDSGCPFFALRGRGPPN
;
A
#
# COMPACT_ATOMS: atom_id res chain seq x y z
N MET A 1 30.37 48.75 -33.12
CA MET A 1 30.79 47.45 -32.53
C MET A 1 29.92 47.22 -31.30
N PHE A 2 28.86 46.42 -31.42
CA PHE A 2 28.01 46.02 -30.29
C PHE A 2 27.69 44.54 -30.47
N THR A 3 28.28 43.69 -29.65
CA THR A 3 27.93 42.27 -29.57
C THR A 3 27.16 42.07 -28.28
N ALA A 4 25.84 41.96 -28.39
CA ALA A 4 24.98 41.59 -27.26
C ALA A 4 24.93 40.06 -27.18
N VAL A 5 25.52 39.49 -26.13
CA VAL A 5 25.42 38.06 -25.82
C VAL A 5 24.13 37.85 -25.03
N LEU A 6 23.13 37.25 -25.67
CA LEU A 6 21.88 36.80 -25.03
C LEU A 6 22.13 35.44 -24.37
N ILE A 7 22.29 35.45 -23.04
CA ILE A 7 22.33 34.23 -22.24
C ILE A 7 20.87 33.84 -21.95
N VAL A 8 20.37 32.83 -22.68
CA VAL A 8 19.09 32.20 -22.38
C VAL A 8 19.30 31.24 -21.21
N GLY A 9 18.93 31.68 -20.01
CA GLY A 9 18.88 30.83 -18.83
C GLY A 9 17.70 29.85 -18.93
N VAL A 10 17.98 28.58 -19.19
CA VAL A 10 16.98 27.51 -19.10
C VAL A 10 16.79 27.16 -17.62
N ALA A 11 15.74 27.68 -17.01
CA ALA A 11 15.28 27.23 -15.70
C ALA A 11 14.58 25.87 -15.88
N ILE A 12 15.29 24.79 -15.59
CA ILE A 12 14.69 23.45 -15.48
C ILE A 12 13.92 23.42 -14.16
N ALA A 13 12.65 23.83 -14.19
CA ALA A 13 11.71 23.53 -13.11
C ALA A 13 11.41 22.02 -13.17
N GLY A 14 12.29 21.22 -12.58
CA GLY A 14 12.01 19.81 -12.34
C GLY A 14 10.79 19.73 -11.44
N MET A 15 9.65 19.30 -11.98
CA MET A 15 8.53 18.86 -11.16
C MET A 15 9.04 17.66 -10.36
N VAL A 16 9.46 17.89 -9.12
CA VAL A 16 9.75 16.82 -8.19
C VAL A 16 8.41 16.16 -7.90
N THR A 17 8.07 15.13 -8.68
CA THR A 17 6.99 14.23 -8.34
C THR A 17 7.40 13.57 -7.03
N SER A 18 6.86 14.07 -5.92
CA SER A 18 7.15 13.54 -4.60
C SER A 18 6.53 12.15 -4.49
N GLN A 19 7.35 11.14 -4.20
CA GLN A 19 6.91 9.81 -3.79
C GLN A 19 5.92 9.89 -2.61
N PRO A 20 5.12 8.84 -2.34
CA PRO A 20 4.14 8.90 -1.26
C PRO A 20 4.86 9.22 0.06
N PRO A 21 4.31 10.14 0.88
CA PRO A 21 4.98 10.56 2.10
C PRO A 21 5.23 9.37 3.02
N ALA A 22 6.33 9.45 3.78
CA ALA A 22 6.59 8.47 4.83
C ALA A 22 5.42 8.50 5.84
N PRO A 23 4.96 7.34 6.34
CA PRO A 23 3.96 7.33 7.38
C PRO A 23 4.48 8.02 8.64
N ASP A 24 3.60 8.78 9.29
CA ASP A 24 3.93 9.45 10.55
C ASP A 24 4.31 8.43 11.64
N ALA A 25 5.21 8.83 12.54
CA ALA A 25 5.66 7.96 13.64
C ALA A 25 4.50 7.50 14.53
N SER A 26 3.46 8.32 14.71
CA SER A 26 2.26 7.98 15.49
C SER A 26 1.40 6.87 14.87
N CYS A 27 1.71 6.44 13.64
CA CYS A 27 1.10 5.26 13.03
C CYS A 27 1.67 3.95 13.58
N PHE A 28 2.92 3.98 14.08
CA PHE A 28 3.63 2.83 14.62
C PHE A 28 3.67 2.92 16.15
N GLN A 29 2.57 2.54 16.80
CA GLN A 29 2.48 2.51 18.27
C GLN A 29 2.73 1.09 18.77
N PRO A 30 3.91 0.79 19.34
CA PRO A 30 4.27 -0.55 19.82
C PRO A 30 3.52 -0.94 21.10
N ASP A 31 2.99 0.02 21.84
CA ASP A 31 2.23 -0.12 23.07
C ASP A 31 0.73 -0.38 22.85
N ARG A 32 0.30 -0.49 21.57
CA ARG A 32 -1.10 -0.72 21.26
C ARG A 32 -1.56 -2.12 21.66
N THR A 33 -2.70 -2.18 22.35
CA THR A 33 -3.33 -3.39 22.87
C THR A 33 -4.09 -4.21 21.83
N VAL A 34 -4.58 -3.57 20.76
CA VAL A 34 -5.32 -4.21 19.66
C VAL A 34 -4.76 -3.81 18.30
N THR A 35 -4.84 -4.71 17.33
CA THR A 35 -4.47 -4.46 15.94
C THR A 35 -5.68 -4.47 15.02
N VAL A 36 -5.50 -4.04 13.78
CA VAL A 36 -6.58 -4.11 12.77
C VAL A 36 -7.05 -5.56 12.51
N ASP A 37 -6.19 -6.56 12.74
CA ASP A 37 -6.56 -7.96 12.57
C ASP A 37 -7.42 -8.48 13.76
N ASP A 38 -7.28 -7.89 14.96
CA ASP A 38 -8.11 -8.20 16.14
C ASP A 38 -9.51 -7.57 16.05
N CYS A 39 -9.60 -6.44 15.35
CA CYS A 39 -10.81 -5.63 15.25
C CYS A 39 -11.74 -6.03 14.12
N CYS A 40 -11.19 -6.52 13.00
CA CYS A 40 -12.00 -7.03 11.90
C CYS A 40 -11.43 -8.37 11.44
N ARG A 41 -12.18 -9.45 11.67
CA ARG A 41 -11.79 -10.82 11.34
C ARG A 41 -11.88 -11.09 9.83
N MET A 42 -11.11 -10.36 9.03
CA MET A 42 -11.04 -10.55 7.59
C MET A 42 -10.28 -11.85 7.26
N PRO A 43 -10.78 -12.65 6.30
CA PRO A 43 -10.01 -13.72 5.70
C PRO A 43 -8.70 -13.19 5.10
N ARG A 44 -7.76 -14.09 4.84
CA ARG A 44 -6.53 -13.74 4.12
C ARG A 44 -6.88 -13.27 2.72
N SER A 45 -6.37 -12.11 2.30
CA SER A 45 -6.57 -11.61 0.93
C SER A 45 -5.73 -12.34 -0.12
N VAL A 46 -4.66 -12.99 0.30
CA VAL A 46 -3.70 -13.69 -0.57
C VAL A 46 -3.69 -15.18 -0.21
N SER A 47 -3.68 -16.03 -1.22
CA SER A 47 -3.59 -17.49 -1.03
C SER A 47 -2.26 -17.86 -0.35
N GLN A 48 -2.24 -18.97 0.39
CA GLN A 48 -1.02 -19.42 1.06
C GLN A 48 0.12 -19.64 0.06
N THR A 49 -0.17 -20.26 -1.09
CA THR A 49 0.81 -20.55 -2.12
C THR A 49 1.51 -19.29 -2.65
N VAL A 50 0.75 -18.22 -2.92
CA VAL A 50 1.34 -16.95 -3.37
C VAL A 50 2.11 -16.27 -2.23
N MET A 51 1.59 -16.34 -1.00
CA MET A 51 2.26 -15.81 0.18
C MET A 51 3.62 -16.47 0.43
N ASP A 52 3.70 -17.79 0.31
CA ASP A 52 4.92 -18.57 0.49
C ASP A 52 5.95 -18.20 -0.58
N LYS A 53 5.52 -18.13 -1.85
CA LYS A 53 6.37 -17.75 -2.98
C LYS A 53 6.97 -16.35 -2.82
N CYS A 54 6.18 -15.39 -2.35
CA CYS A 54 6.62 -14.00 -2.20
C CYS A 54 7.25 -13.69 -0.84
N SER A 55 7.26 -14.62 0.10
CA SER A 55 7.78 -14.39 1.47
C SER A 55 9.26 -14.02 1.50
N ALA A 56 10.07 -14.55 0.57
CA ALA A 56 11.48 -14.23 0.41
C ALA A 56 11.74 -12.77 -0.01
N GLN A 57 10.72 -12.09 -0.55
CA GLN A 57 10.77 -10.67 -0.94
C GLN A 57 10.41 -9.72 0.21
N ARG A 58 10.26 -10.25 1.44
CA ARG A 58 10.04 -9.39 2.60
C ARG A 58 11.22 -8.44 2.75
N PRO A 59 10.96 -7.13 2.95
CA PRO A 59 12.04 -6.23 3.29
C PRO A 59 12.70 -6.72 4.58
N THR A 60 14.01 -6.96 4.52
CA THR A 60 14.82 -7.39 5.67
C THR A 60 14.91 -6.32 6.74
N GLN A 61 14.74 -5.05 6.35
CA GLN A 61 14.60 -3.90 7.23
C GLN A 61 13.52 -2.97 6.69
N MET A 62 12.66 -2.49 7.59
CA MET A 62 11.80 -1.35 7.27
C MET A 62 12.57 -0.05 7.50
N PRO A 63 12.42 0.96 6.63
CA PRO A 63 12.95 2.28 6.91
C PRO A 63 12.40 2.81 8.24
N ALA A 64 13.23 3.55 8.97
CA ALA A 64 12.82 4.19 10.21
C ALA A 64 11.59 5.10 9.98
N PRO A 65 10.70 5.27 10.98
CA PRO A 65 9.55 6.15 10.84
C PRO A 65 9.96 7.56 10.43
N GLY A 66 9.16 8.20 9.55
CA GLY A 66 9.47 9.52 9.01
C GLY A 66 10.56 9.58 7.93
N VAL A 67 11.29 8.48 7.66
CA VAL A 67 12.26 8.43 6.56
C VAL A 67 11.54 8.08 5.25
N PRO A 68 11.63 8.92 4.19
CA PRO A 68 11.07 8.60 2.89
C PRO A 68 11.67 7.31 2.35
N ARG A 69 10.82 6.37 1.92
CA ARG A 69 11.30 5.18 1.22
C ARG A 69 11.68 5.54 -0.19
N THR A 70 12.71 4.88 -0.73
CA THR A 70 13.13 5.04 -2.13
C THR A 70 12.40 4.10 -3.09
N GLU A 71 11.69 3.10 -2.56
CA GLU A 71 10.90 2.14 -3.31
C GLU A 71 9.70 1.63 -2.49
N GLY A 72 8.74 1.01 -3.19
CA GLY A 72 7.61 0.33 -2.57
C GLY A 72 7.95 -1.06 -2.03
N CYS A 73 6.94 -1.73 -1.48
CA CYS A 73 7.09 -3.06 -0.91
C CYS A 73 7.21 -4.15 -2.01
N CYS A 74 8.40 -4.70 -2.19
CA CYS A 74 8.67 -5.79 -3.13
C CYS A 74 7.81 -7.03 -2.92
N MET A 75 7.49 -7.36 -1.66
CA MET A 75 6.57 -8.45 -1.37
C MET A 75 5.16 -8.20 -1.95
N MET A 76 4.65 -6.97 -1.84
CA MET A 76 3.33 -6.62 -2.41
C MET A 76 3.36 -6.59 -3.93
N GLN A 77 4.47 -6.12 -4.53
CA GLN A 77 4.67 -6.20 -5.98
C GLN A 77 4.67 -7.65 -6.45
N CYS A 78 5.44 -8.53 -5.79
CA CYS A 78 5.45 -9.95 -6.10
C CYS A 78 4.04 -10.54 -6.04
N ILE A 79 3.30 -10.30 -4.96
CA ILE A 79 1.93 -10.82 -4.79
C ILE A 79 1.03 -10.40 -5.96
N LEU A 80 1.00 -9.11 -6.30
CA LEU A 80 0.13 -8.62 -7.36
C LEU A 80 0.58 -9.10 -8.74
N THR A 81 1.87 -9.23 -9.00
CA THR A 81 2.37 -9.79 -10.25
C THR A 81 2.04 -11.28 -10.39
N GLU A 82 2.18 -12.06 -9.31
CA GLU A 82 1.89 -13.50 -9.30
C GLU A 82 0.43 -13.82 -9.62
N ILE A 83 -0.51 -12.96 -9.19
CA ILE A 83 -1.93 -13.11 -9.51
C ILE A 83 -2.32 -12.45 -10.84
N GLY A 84 -1.35 -11.95 -11.62
CA GLY A 84 -1.59 -11.22 -12.87
C GLY A 84 -2.22 -9.83 -12.69
N GLY A 85 -2.25 -9.34 -11.45
CA GLY A 85 -2.84 -8.06 -11.03
C GLY A 85 -1.95 -6.83 -11.22
N PHE A 86 -0.66 -7.02 -11.55
CA PHE A 86 0.26 -5.90 -11.73
C PHE A 86 1.38 -6.21 -12.73
N ALA A 87 1.54 -5.33 -13.72
CA ALA A 87 2.64 -5.34 -14.67
C ALA A 87 2.88 -3.93 -15.22
N ASN A 88 4.13 -3.57 -15.54
CA ASN A 88 4.49 -2.30 -16.19
C ASN A 88 3.91 -1.05 -15.49
N ASN A 89 3.93 -1.04 -14.16
CA ASN A 89 3.37 0.02 -13.33
C ASN A 89 1.83 0.19 -13.41
N VAL A 90 1.13 -0.75 -14.04
CA VAL A 90 -0.32 -0.73 -14.23
C VAL A 90 -0.98 -1.86 -13.44
N LEU A 91 -2.06 -1.54 -12.73
CA LEU A 91 -2.91 -2.52 -12.04
C LEU A 91 -3.91 -3.13 -13.02
N ASN A 92 -4.03 -4.45 -13.00
CA ASN A 92 -5.10 -5.19 -13.65
C ASN A 92 -6.19 -5.49 -12.62
N ALA A 93 -7.18 -4.58 -12.54
CA ALA A 93 -8.26 -4.68 -11.56
C ALA A 93 -9.07 -5.98 -11.69
N ASP A 94 -9.28 -6.48 -12.92
CA ASP A 94 -10.08 -7.68 -13.14
C ASP A 94 -9.37 -8.95 -12.66
N ALA A 95 -8.06 -9.07 -12.90
CA ALA A 95 -7.26 -10.15 -12.33
C ALA A 95 -7.25 -10.11 -10.80
N ILE A 96 -7.15 -8.90 -10.21
CA ILE A 96 -7.21 -8.72 -8.76
C ILE A 96 -8.57 -9.15 -8.21
N LYS A 97 -9.68 -8.71 -8.83
CA LYS A 97 -11.03 -9.13 -8.44
C LYS A 97 -11.19 -10.64 -8.51
N SER A 98 -10.72 -11.26 -9.60
CA SER A 98 -10.76 -12.71 -9.77
C SER A 98 -10.00 -13.44 -8.66
N SER A 99 -8.81 -12.97 -8.31
CA SER A 99 -8.03 -13.55 -7.21
C SER A 99 -8.71 -13.36 -5.86
N LEU A 100 -9.29 -12.18 -5.60
CA LEU A 100 -9.94 -11.87 -4.33
C LEU A 100 -11.28 -12.57 -4.15
N ALA A 101 -11.97 -12.91 -5.24
CA ALA A 101 -13.21 -13.68 -5.20
C ALA A 101 -13.00 -15.06 -4.54
N GLY A 102 -11.85 -15.69 -4.78
CA GLY A 102 -11.48 -16.96 -4.15
C GLY A 102 -10.94 -16.84 -2.71
N THR A 103 -10.78 -15.62 -2.19
CA THR A 103 -10.22 -15.37 -0.85
C THR A 103 -11.17 -14.54 0.01
N LEU A 104 -11.12 -13.21 -0.05
CA LEU A 104 -12.03 -12.33 0.68
C LEU A 104 -13.49 -12.53 0.24
N GLY A 105 -13.71 -12.72 -1.06
CA GLY A 105 -15.03 -12.91 -1.65
C GLY A 105 -15.65 -14.28 -1.39
N ALA A 106 -14.90 -15.23 -0.80
CA ALA A 106 -15.46 -16.47 -0.31
C ALA A 106 -16.27 -16.27 0.98
N ASP A 107 -16.02 -15.18 1.72
CA ASP A 107 -16.84 -14.78 2.85
C ASP A 107 -18.05 -13.96 2.35
N PRO A 108 -19.28 -14.41 2.61
CA PRO A 108 -20.48 -13.76 2.09
C PRO A 108 -20.69 -12.34 2.64
N ALA A 109 -20.11 -12.00 3.80
CA ALA A 109 -20.21 -10.66 4.37
C ALA A 109 -19.28 -9.66 3.65
N LEU A 110 -18.17 -10.14 3.09
CA LEU A 110 -17.19 -9.29 2.39
C LEU A 110 -17.35 -9.30 0.87
N ALA A 111 -17.89 -10.38 0.29
CA ALA A 111 -18.06 -10.52 -1.15
C ALA A 111 -18.68 -9.30 -1.85
N PRO A 112 -19.74 -8.65 -1.31
CA PRO A 112 -20.33 -7.47 -1.94
C PRO A 112 -19.41 -6.24 -1.97
N LEU A 113 -18.40 -6.19 -1.10
CA LEU A 113 -17.50 -5.04 -0.95
C LEU A 113 -16.26 -5.16 -1.85
N VAL A 114 -15.84 -6.38 -2.19
CA VAL A 114 -14.56 -6.64 -2.87
C VAL A 114 -14.46 -5.90 -4.21
N GLY A 115 -15.43 -6.08 -5.11
CA GLY A 115 -15.37 -5.51 -6.46
C GLY A 115 -15.25 -3.98 -6.46
N THR A 116 -16.18 -3.31 -5.76
CA THR A 116 -16.21 -1.85 -5.65
C THR A 116 -14.95 -1.30 -4.99
N THR A 117 -14.43 -1.98 -3.98
CA THR A 117 -13.20 -1.55 -3.30
C THR A 117 -11.99 -1.65 -4.21
N VAL A 118 -11.87 -2.75 -4.97
CA VAL A 118 -10.78 -2.91 -5.96
C VAL A 118 -10.82 -1.79 -6.99
N ASP A 119 -11.98 -1.49 -7.57
CA ASP A 119 -12.11 -0.45 -8.59
C ASP A 119 -11.79 0.94 -8.05
N SER A 120 -12.28 1.26 -6.86
CA SER A 120 -12.00 2.53 -6.19
C SER A 120 -10.50 2.69 -5.93
N CYS A 121 -9.87 1.67 -5.34
CA CYS A 121 -8.45 1.72 -4.97
C CYS A 121 -7.53 1.69 -6.18
N ALA A 122 -7.83 0.89 -7.21
CA ALA A 122 -7.03 0.88 -8.43
C ALA A 122 -7.05 2.26 -9.10
N ARG A 123 -8.23 2.88 -9.21
CA ARG A 123 -8.39 4.23 -9.75
C ARG A 123 -7.65 5.27 -8.92
N GLN A 124 -7.79 5.24 -7.60
CA GLN A 124 -7.14 6.19 -6.70
C GLN A 124 -5.62 6.15 -6.87
N ILE A 125 -5.03 4.95 -6.86
CA ILE A 125 -3.58 4.79 -6.92
C ILE A 125 -3.02 5.07 -8.32
N GLN A 126 -3.71 4.65 -9.37
CA GLN A 126 -3.25 4.90 -10.75
C GLN A 126 -3.34 6.38 -11.14
N ASN A 127 -4.24 7.14 -10.53
CA ASN A 127 -4.40 8.58 -10.81
C ASN A 127 -3.54 9.47 -9.90
N ASP A 128 -2.88 8.92 -8.88
CA ASP A 128 -2.06 9.68 -7.96
C ASP A 128 -0.58 9.66 -8.42
N PRO A 129 -0.03 10.82 -8.87
CA PRO A 129 1.32 10.89 -9.40
C PRO A 129 2.40 10.53 -8.37
N ALA A 130 2.08 10.55 -7.07
CA ALA A 130 3.01 10.11 -6.04
C ALA A 130 3.40 8.63 -6.22
N TYR A 131 2.51 7.80 -6.76
CA TYR A 131 2.81 6.38 -6.99
C TYR A 131 3.47 6.10 -8.34
N ALA A 132 3.54 7.07 -9.24
CA ALA A 132 4.17 6.94 -10.56
C ALA A 132 5.69 7.17 -10.55
N VAL A 133 6.27 7.52 -9.40
CA VAL A 133 7.70 7.79 -9.25
C VAL A 133 8.53 6.54 -9.53
N ALA A 134 9.61 6.70 -10.30
CA ALA A 134 10.55 5.63 -10.59
C ALA A 134 11.24 5.17 -9.30
N PRO A 135 11.11 3.89 -8.89
CA PRO A 135 11.66 3.41 -7.64
C PRO A 135 13.17 3.22 -7.73
N ILE A 136 13.87 3.56 -6.66
CA ILE A 136 15.30 3.33 -6.48
C ILE A 136 15.49 2.20 -5.48
N SER A 137 16.09 1.11 -5.96
CA SER A 137 16.35 -0.08 -5.16
C SER A 137 17.26 0.23 -3.96
N ALA A 138 16.95 -0.36 -2.80
CA ALA A 138 17.85 -0.38 -1.66
C ALA A 138 19.04 -1.34 -1.83
N SER A 139 19.04 -2.18 -2.87
CA SER A 139 20.11 -3.13 -3.20
C SER A 139 20.61 -2.92 -4.63
N PRO A 140 21.94 -2.94 -4.87
CA PRO A 140 22.48 -2.77 -6.21
C PRO A 140 22.14 -3.92 -7.18
N ASP A 141 21.74 -5.08 -6.67
CA ASP A 141 21.59 -6.31 -7.46
C ASP A 141 20.18 -6.49 -8.06
N ARG A 142 19.28 -5.54 -7.83
CA ARG A 142 17.91 -5.60 -8.36
C ARG A 142 17.35 -4.23 -8.71
N ALA A 143 16.33 -4.21 -9.56
CA ALA A 143 15.50 -3.03 -9.78
C ALA A 143 14.68 -2.68 -8.53
N GLY A 144 14.35 -1.41 -8.39
CA GLY A 144 13.46 -0.92 -7.33
C GLY A 144 12.04 -1.41 -7.54
N CYS A 145 11.31 -1.65 -6.45
CA CYS A 145 9.92 -2.07 -6.50
C CYS A 145 8.99 -0.85 -6.56
N SER A 146 7.97 -0.91 -7.43
CA SER A 146 6.98 0.14 -7.59
C SER A 146 6.23 0.43 -6.28
N PHE A 147 5.86 1.68 -6.08
CA PHE A 147 4.98 2.11 -4.99
C PHE A 147 3.52 1.68 -5.20
N VAL A 148 3.11 1.45 -6.46
CA VAL A 148 1.71 1.16 -6.83
C VAL A 148 1.14 -0.07 -6.08
N PRO A 149 1.80 -1.24 -6.04
CA PRO A 149 1.26 -2.40 -5.32
C PRO A 149 1.06 -2.17 -3.82
N GLN A 150 2.00 -1.48 -3.16
CA GLN A 150 1.88 -1.16 -1.74
C GLN A 150 0.73 -0.17 -1.49
N GLY A 151 0.61 0.87 -2.32
CA GLY A 151 -0.48 1.84 -2.24
C GLY A 151 -1.84 1.16 -2.40
N PHE A 152 -1.97 0.33 -3.43
CA PHE A 152 -3.19 -0.42 -3.71
C PHE A 152 -3.60 -1.33 -2.53
N MET A 153 -2.67 -2.14 -2.02
CA MET A 153 -2.97 -3.05 -0.92
C MET A 153 -3.32 -2.29 0.37
N ASN A 154 -2.68 -1.15 0.65
CA ASN A 154 -3.07 -0.30 1.77
C ASN A 154 -4.49 0.24 1.59
N CYS A 155 -4.82 0.80 0.41
CA CYS A 155 -6.15 1.31 0.13
C CYS A 155 -7.22 0.22 0.28
N LEU A 156 -6.99 -0.96 -0.31
CA LEU A 156 -7.91 -2.09 -0.29
C LEU A 156 -8.23 -2.49 1.15
N HIS A 157 -7.19 -2.76 1.95
CA HIS A 157 -7.36 -3.21 3.32
C HIS A 157 -7.93 -2.13 4.24
N SER A 158 -7.52 -0.87 4.09
CA SER A 158 -8.09 0.26 4.84
C SER A 158 -9.60 0.40 4.56
N THR A 159 -10.00 0.31 3.30
CA THR A 159 -11.40 0.50 2.90
C THR A 159 -12.29 -0.64 3.41
N LEU A 160 -11.81 -1.88 3.31
CA LEU A 160 -12.51 -3.05 3.85
C LEU A 160 -12.60 -3.01 5.37
N PHE A 161 -11.52 -2.60 6.06
CA PHE A 161 -11.53 -2.46 7.51
C PHE A 161 -12.52 -1.38 8.00
N LYS A 162 -12.52 -0.22 7.34
CA LYS A 162 -13.47 0.86 7.66
C LYS A 162 -14.92 0.42 7.46
N SER A 163 -15.15 -0.38 6.42
CA SER A 163 -16.45 -0.93 6.04
C SER A 163 -16.70 -2.32 6.61
N CYS A 164 -15.94 -2.73 7.63
CA CYS A 164 -16.00 -4.09 8.16
C CYS A 164 -17.44 -4.43 8.60
N PRO A 165 -18.03 -5.52 8.09
CA PRO A 165 -19.36 -5.96 8.49
C PRO A 165 -19.44 -6.24 9.99
N SER A 166 -20.58 -5.94 10.62
CA SER A 166 -20.79 -6.15 12.06
C SER A 166 -20.60 -7.60 12.50
N SER A 167 -20.85 -8.57 11.62
CA SER A 167 -20.61 -10.00 11.87
C SER A 167 -19.13 -10.37 12.04
N LEU A 168 -18.22 -9.55 11.48
CA LEU A 168 -16.76 -9.73 11.53
C LEU A 168 -16.08 -8.73 12.46
N TRP A 169 -16.80 -7.68 12.86
CA TRP A 169 -16.30 -6.57 13.65
C TRP A 169 -16.32 -6.86 15.15
N THR A 170 -15.26 -6.46 15.84
CA THR A 170 -15.17 -6.45 17.30
C THR A 170 -15.53 -5.06 17.81
N GLU A 171 -16.63 -4.96 18.56
CA GLU A 171 -17.06 -3.68 19.14
C GLU A 171 -16.16 -3.27 20.32
N SER A 172 -15.34 -2.24 20.12
CA SER A 172 -14.57 -1.60 21.18
C SER A 172 -14.16 -0.18 20.79
N SER A 173 -13.87 0.66 21.79
CA SER A 173 -13.30 2.00 21.58
C SER A 173 -11.97 1.95 20.84
N ASP A 174 -11.15 0.95 21.15
CA ASP A 174 -9.81 0.82 20.58
C ASP A 174 -9.89 0.47 19.08
N CYS A 175 -10.84 -0.39 18.71
CA CYS A 175 -11.11 -0.72 17.31
C CYS A 175 -11.66 0.48 16.54
N GLN A 176 -12.52 1.28 17.15
CA GLN A 176 -12.98 2.53 16.53
C GLN A 176 -11.83 3.54 16.37
N GLY A 177 -10.92 3.61 17.34
CA GLY A 177 -9.70 4.42 17.27
C GLY A 177 -8.79 4.04 16.09
N LEU A 178 -8.73 2.76 15.72
CA LEU A 178 -8.00 2.33 14.54
C LEU A 178 -8.60 2.84 13.22
N LYS A 179 -9.94 2.93 13.11
CA LYS A 179 -10.56 3.58 11.94
C LYS A 179 -10.16 5.05 11.83
N GLN A 180 -10.13 5.76 12.96
CA GLN A 180 -9.69 7.17 12.99
C GLN A 180 -8.22 7.34 12.58
N LYS A 181 -7.34 6.40 12.97
CA LYS A 181 -5.94 6.41 12.51
C LYS A 181 -5.83 6.23 10.99
N LEU A 182 -6.67 5.40 10.37
CA LEU A 182 -6.72 5.30 8.91
C LEU A 182 -7.21 6.61 8.28
N ASP A 183 -8.21 7.26 8.89
CA ASP A 183 -8.72 8.56 8.41
C ASP A 183 -7.68 9.68 8.52
N SER A 184 -6.79 9.61 9.51
CA SER A 184 -5.66 10.54 9.65
C SER A 184 -4.47 10.21 8.72
N GLY A 185 -4.62 9.24 7.81
CA GLY A 185 -3.61 8.90 6.81
C GLY A 185 -2.62 7.80 7.21
N CYS A 186 -2.83 7.09 8.34
CA CYS A 186 -2.00 5.94 8.65
C CYS A 186 -2.28 4.77 7.70
N PRO A 187 -1.25 4.12 7.14
CA PRO A 187 -1.44 2.95 6.29
C PRO A 187 -1.89 1.75 7.14
N PHE A 188 -2.85 0.97 6.62
CA PHE A 188 -3.37 -0.23 7.28
C PHE A 188 -2.26 -1.15 7.79
N PHE A 189 -1.23 -1.40 6.97
CA PHE A 189 -0.16 -2.32 7.36
C PHE A 189 0.73 -1.82 8.51
N ALA A 190 0.77 -0.52 8.80
CA ALA A 190 1.43 0.01 9.99
C ALA A 190 0.63 -0.30 11.27
N LEU A 191 -0.69 -0.40 11.16
CA LEU A 191 -1.59 -0.66 12.29
C LEU A 191 -1.71 -2.15 12.66
N ARG A 192 -1.01 -3.05 11.95
CA ARG A 192 -0.91 -4.48 12.27
C ARG A 192 0.15 -4.83 13.32
N GLY A 193 0.71 -3.83 14.01
CA GLY A 193 1.69 -4.07 15.08
C GLY A 193 3.07 -4.55 14.61
N ARG A 194 3.34 -4.57 13.29
CA ARG A 194 4.67 -4.85 12.71
C ARG A 194 5.38 -3.56 12.35
N GLY A 195 5.62 -2.70 13.34
CA GLY A 195 6.56 -1.59 13.19
C GLY A 195 7.99 -2.11 12.99
N PRO A 196 8.94 -1.24 12.55
CA PRO A 196 10.34 -1.62 12.59
C PRO A 196 10.71 -2.02 14.04
N PRO A 197 11.49 -3.09 14.25
CA PRO A 197 11.99 -3.40 15.58
C PRO A 197 12.81 -2.21 16.11
N ASN A 198 12.67 -1.93 17.40
CA ASN A 198 13.55 -0.98 18.11
C ASN A 198 15.00 -1.46 18.09
#